data_AF-A0AAD6TTH1-F1
#
_entry.id   AF-A0AAD6TTH1-F1
#
_cell.length_a   1.000
_cell.length_b   1.000
_cell.length_c   1.000
_cell.angle_alpha   90.00
_cell.angle_beta   90.00
_cell.angle_gamma   90.00
#
_symmetry.space_group_name_H-M   'P 1'
#
loop_
_entity.id
_entity.type
_entity.pdbx_description
1 polymer ?
#
loop_
_entity_poly.entity_id
_entity_poly.type
_entity_poly.pdbx_seq_one_letter_code
_entity_poly.pdbx_strand_id
1 'polypeptide(L)'
;RLRHMNGHSYYRWMLELVKLKRAAVDYTPRHSAELSIPARLNNKADHYASGAQKHLSHIPAAPIPTFFMDEFTYYREGANGGWIESNTRNFFDYVMTRAAVRKIGIGNRYCMSTWIHDPRPPPEYPYARATSAHSALVQIYARSGQLPTAELVAQRSNLSSNMCRFGCAAIETPHHIFVDCRRFDDWRATATQDVVRRTMHKLTEQDVDAPHKLMITHAAKSLFSDTRSVWPLG
;
A
#
# COMPACT_ATOMS: atom_id res chain seq x y z
N ARG A 1 7.92 1.09 -36.27
CA ARG A 1 7.10 0.46 -35.21
C ARG A 1 7.93 0.11 -33.96
N LEU A 2 9.13 -0.46 -34.10
CA LEU A 2 10.01 -0.84 -32.97
C LEU A 2 10.43 0.29 -32.00
N ARG A 3 10.47 1.55 -32.45
CA ARG A 3 10.90 2.70 -31.62
C ARG A 3 10.05 2.95 -30.36
N HIS A 4 8.81 2.49 -30.33
CA HIS A 4 7.89 2.73 -29.20
C HIS A 4 7.54 1.45 -28.42
N MET A 5 8.23 0.34 -28.71
CA MET A 5 7.98 -0.93 -28.03
C MET A 5 8.87 -1.04 -26.78
N ASN A 6 8.37 -1.72 -25.76
CA ASN A 6 9.17 -2.10 -24.60
C ASN A 6 10.23 -3.12 -25.01
N GLY A 7 11.45 -3.00 -24.48
CA GLY A 7 12.54 -3.91 -24.84
C GLY A 7 13.09 -3.67 -26.25
N HIS A 8 12.98 -2.45 -26.79
CA HIS A 8 13.40 -2.15 -28.17
C HIS A 8 14.90 -2.41 -28.39
N SER A 9 15.72 -2.28 -27.34
CA SER A 9 17.16 -2.57 -27.38
C SER A 9 17.41 -4.04 -27.72
N TYR A 10 16.64 -4.96 -27.12
CA TYR A 10 16.69 -6.40 -27.40
C TYR A 10 16.29 -6.70 -28.83
N TYR A 11 15.24 -6.06 -29.35
CA TYR A 11 14.84 -6.26 -30.74
C TYR A 11 15.91 -5.77 -31.72
N ARG A 12 16.51 -4.59 -31.47
CA ARG A 12 17.61 -4.08 -32.30
C ARG A 12 18.80 -5.03 -32.27
N TRP A 13 19.16 -5.51 -31.08
CA TRP A 13 20.24 -6.47 -30.91
C TRP A 13 19.99 -7.78 -31.68
N MET A 14 18.80 -8.37 -31.52
CA MET A 14 18.43 -9.60 -32.23
C MET A 14 18.46 -9.42 -33.75
N LEU A 15 17.94 -8.30 -34.25
CA LEU A 15 17.97 -8.00 -35.68
C LEU A 15 19.40 -7.86 -36.20
N GLU A 16 20.30 -7.27 -35.43
CA GLU A 16 21.71 -7.17 -35.83
C GLU A 16 22.40 -8.54 -35.85
N LEU A 17 22.13 -9.39 -34.85
CA LEU A 17 22.63 -10.78 -34.85
C LEU A 17 22.16 -11.57 -36.07
N VAL A 18 20.88 -11.43 -36.45
CA VAL A 18 20.32 -12.07 -37.65
C VAL A 18 21.07 -11.62 -38.91
N LYS A 19 21.34 -10.31 -39.06
CA LYS A 19 22.12 -9.78 -40.19
C LYS A 19 23.54 -10.33 -40.19
N LEU A 20 24.24 -10.28 -39.05
CA LEU A 20 25.62 -10.76 -38.91
C LEU A 20 25.76 -12.24 -39.23
N LYS A 21 24.78 -13.05 -38.82
CA LYS A 21 24.76 -14.50 -39.07
C LYS A 21 24.14 -14.89 -40.40
N ARG A 22 23.60 -13.93 -41.17
CA ARG A 22 22.85 -14.17 -42.41
C ARG A 22 21.75 -15.23 -42.22
N ALA A 23 21.09 -15.18 -41.07
CA ALA A 23 20.03 -16.13 -40.74
C ALA A 23 18.71 -15.69 -41.40
N ALA A 24 17.92 -16.66 -41.88
CA ALA A 24 16.54 -16.42 -42.28
C ALA A 24 15.63 -16.52 -41.04
N VAL A 25 14.62 -15.65 -40.96
CA VAL A 25 13.62 -15.66 -39.89
C VAL A 25 12.31 -16.13 -40.50
N ASP A 26 11.97 -17.39 -40.22
CA ASP A 26 10.74 -18.01 -40.71
C ASP A 26 9.70 -18.11 -39.60
N TYR A 27 8.45 -17.81 -39.95
CA TYR A 27 7.33 -17.97 -39.05
C TYR A 27 6.85 -19.43 -39.03
N THR A 28 6.76 -20.02 -37.85
CA THR A 28 6.14 -21.34 -37.64
C THR A 28 4.89 -21.18 -36.77
N PRO A 29 3.70 -21.60 -37.24
CA PRO A 29 2.48 -21.55 -36.43
C PRO A 29 2.62 -22.31 -35.12
N ARG A 30 2.03 -21.74 -34.06
CA ARG A 30 1.94 -22.38 -32.74
C ARG A 30 0.93 -23.53 -32.78
N HIS A 31 1.21 -24.61 -32.06
CA HIS A 31 0.28 -25.75 -31.89
C HIS A 31 -0.18 -26.36 -33.22
N SER A 32 0.68 -26.34 -34.24
CA SER A 32 0.41 -27.06 -35.48
C SER A 32 0.38 -28.56 -35.18
N ALA A 33 -0.66 -29.24 -35.67
CA ALA A 33 -0.74 -30.70 -35.68
C ALA A 33 0.16 -31.34 -36.74
N GLU A 34 0.85 -30.51 -37.54
CA GLU A 34 1.80 -30.97 -38.54
C GLU A 34 3.02 -31.64 -37.89
N LEU A 35 3.45 -32.76 -38.47
CA LEU A 35 4.62 -33.51 -38.03
C LEU A 35 5.94 -33.01 -38.66
N SER A 36 5.91 -31.81 -39.24
CA SER A 36 7.08 -31.21 -39.88
C SER A 36 8.20 -30.94 -38.85
N ILE A 37 9.46 -30.97 -39.30
CA ILE A 37 10.62 -30.69 -38.44
C ILE A 37 10.48 -29.32 -37.75
N PRO A 38 10.08 -28.22 -38.44
CA PRO A 38 9.85 -26.93 -37.80
C PRO A 38 8.78 -26.97 -36.71
N ALA A 39 7.64 -27.63 -36.94
CA ALA A 39 6.56 -27.75 -35.95
C ALA A 39 7.03 -28.52 -34.70
N ARG A 40 7.78 -29.61 -34.88
CA ARG A 40 8.36 -30.38 -33.75
C ARG A 40 9.37 -29.58 -32.94
N LEU A 41 10.22 -28.78 -33.59
CA LEU A 41 11.19 -27.92 -32.91
C LEU A 41 10.50 -26.77 -32.16
N ASN A 42 9.47 -26.15 -32.77
CA ASN A 42 8.68 -25.11 -32.13
C ASN A 42 7.96 -25.64 -30.88
N ASN A 43 7.35 -26.83 -30.95
CA ASN A 43 6.70 -27.46 -29.79
C ASN A 43 7.69 -27.78 -28.67
N LYS A 44 8.92 -28.21 -28.99
CA LYS A 44 9.99 -28.39 -27.99
C LYS A 44 10.40 -27.05 -27.37
N ALA A 45 10.56 -26.00 -28.17
CA ALA A 45 10.90 -24.67 -27.67
C ALA A 45 9.81 -24.12 -26.73
N ASP A 46 8.53 -24.25 -27.08
CA ASP A 46 7.39 -23.84 -26.23
C ASP A 46 7.36 -24.64 -24.92
N HIS A 47 7.65 -25.95 -24.97
CA HIS A 47 7.75 -26.80 -23.78
C HIS A 47 8.86 -26.33 -22.82
N TYR A 48 10.06 -26.05 -23.33
CA TYR A 48 11.17 -25.56 -22.50
C TYR A 48 10.90 -24.14 -21.97
N ALA A 49 10.35 -23.25 -22.80
CA ALA A 49 9.99 -21.90 -22.37
C ALA A 49 8.94 -21.93 -21.24
N SER A 50 7.91 -22.76 -21.40
CA SER A 50 6.86 -22.95 -20.38
C SER A 50 7.40 -23.62 -19.11
N GLY A 51 8.33 -24.58 -19.25
CA GLY A 51 9.02 -25.19 -18.12
C GLY A 51 9.88 -24.20 -17.33
N ALA A 52 10.61 -23.33 -18.03
CA ALA A 52 11.46 -22.31 -17.43
C ALA A 52 10.67 -21.27 -16.62
N GLN A 53 9.41 -20.99 -16.99
CA GLN A 53 8.54 -20.10 -16.21
C GLN A 53 8.32 -20.58 -14.77
N LYS A 54 8.40 -21.89 -14.51
CA LYS A 54 8.29 -22.43 -13.14
C LYS A 54 9.48 -22.08 -12.25
N HIS A 55 10.62 -21.73 -12.86
CA HIS A 55 11.86 -21.39 -12.19
C HIS A 55 12.19 -19.89 -12.25
N LEU A 56 11.23 -19.05 -12.64
CA LEU A 56 11.44 -17.62 -12.88
C LEU A 56 12.06 -16.89 -11.68
N SER A 57 11.75 -17.32 -10.46
CA SER A 57 12.30 -16.75 -9.21
C SER A 57 13.79 -17.02 -9.01
N HIS A 58 14.37 -18.00 -9.71
CA HIS A 58 15.78 -18.40 -9.61
C HIS A 58 16.61 -18.00 -10.84
N ILE A 59 15.96 -17.48 -11.88
CA ILE A 59 16.65 -17.06 -13.11
C ILE A 59 17.02 -15.58 -12.96
N PRO A 60 18.31 -15.21 -13.05
CA PRO A 60 18.71 -13.82 -13.03
C PRO A 60 18.10 -13.08 -14.22
N ALA A 61 17.69 -11.83 -14.00
CA ALA A 61 17.19 -10.98 -15.08
C ALA A 61 18.27 -10.85 -16.17
N ALA A 62 17.87 -11.03 -17.43
CA ALA A 62 18.78 -10.87 -18.54
C ALA A 62 19.36 -9.44 -18.55
N PRO A 63 20.67 -9.28 -18.75
CA PRO A 63 21.28 -7.95 -18.82
C PRO A 63 20.73 -7.22 -20.04
N ILE A 64 20.31 -5.98 -19.82
CA ILE A 64 19.73 -5.16 -20.88
C ILE A 64 20.86 -4.74 -21.85
N PRO A 65 20.69 -4.92 -23.19
CA PRO A 65 21.73 -4.60 -24.15
C PRO A 65 21.88 -3.09 -24.35
N THR A 66 22.68 -2.47 -23.47
CA THR A 66 22.92 -1.02 -23.44
C THR A 66 23.52 -0.47 -24.74
N PHE A 67 24.28 -1.29 -25.47
CA PHE A 67 24.89 -0.94 -26.75
C PHE A 67 23.89 -0.77 -27.90
N PHE A 68 22.63 -1.21 -27.74
CA PHE A 68 21.54 -0.98 -28.70
C PHE A 68 20.43 -0.06 -28.17
N MET A 69 20.65 0.57 -27.02
CA MET A 69 19.76 1.62 -26.51
C MET A 69 19.82 2.88 -27.38
N ASP A 70 18.85 3.77 -27.18
CA ASP A 70 18.93 5.12 -27.72
C ASP A 70 20.07 5.90 -27.04
N GLU A 71 20.67 6.83 -27.79
CA GLU A 71 21.81 7.66 -27.35
C GLU A 71 21.52 8.37 -26.00
N PHE A 72 20.27 8.77 -25.79
CA PHE A 72 19.79 9.34 -24.54
C PHE A 72 18.71 8.44 -23.93
N THR A 73 19.11 7.56 -23.02
CA THR A 73 18.20 6.68 -22.27
C THR A 73 18.23 7.01 -20.79
N TYR A 74 17.07 7.15 -20.16
CA TYR A 74 16.98 7.48 -18.75
C TYR A 74 17.41 6.29 -17.88
N TYR A 75 18.13 6.58 -16.80
CA TYR A 75 18.52 5.61 -15.79
C TYR A 75 17.95 6.02 -14.43
N ARG A 76 17.40 5.05 -13.70
CA ARG A 76 17.00 5.24 -12.31
C ARG A 76 18.04 4.60 -11.39
N GLU A 77 18.56 5.39 -10.47
CA GLU A 77 19.43 4.89 -9.39
C GLU A 77 18.63 4.20 -8.27
N GLY A 78 19.26 3.21 -7.61
CA GLY A 78 18.73 2.52 -6.42
C GLY A 78 18.61 0.99 -6.55
N ALA A 79 18.22 0.32 -5.46
CA ALA A 79 18.16 -1.15 -5.38
C ALA A 79 17.19 -1.82 -6.37
N ASN A 80 16.16 -1.10 -6.81
CA ASN A 80 15.24 -1.52 -7.88
C ASN A 80 15.35 -0.59 -9.11
N GLY A 81 16.50 0.06 -9.24
CA GLY A 81 16.84 0.96 -10.34
C GLY A 81 17.20 0.20 -11.62
N GLY A 82 17.17 0.91 -12.74
CA GLY A 82 17.43 0.32 -14.06
C GLY A 82 17.24 1.30 -15.21
N TRP A 83 17.53 0.83 -16.42
CA TRP A 83 17.33 1.59 -17.66
C TRP A 83 15.85 1.64 -18.04
N ILE A 84 15.39 2.84 -18.43
CA ILE A 84 14.01 3.09 -18.83
C ILE A 84 14.00 3.29 -20.35
N GLU A 85 13.77 2.20 -21.07
CA GLU A 85 13.84 2.18 -22.54
C GLU A 85 12.64 2.82 -23.23
N SER A 86 11.46 2.80 -22.61
CA SER A 86 10.23 3.18 -23.28
C SER A 86 9.19 3.68 -22.30
N ASN A 87 8.21 4.39 -22.86
CA ASN A 87 7.03 4.84 -22.14
C ASN A 87 7.36 5.70 -20.91
N THR A 88 8.31 6.63 -21.10
CA THR A 88 8.85 7.51 -20.06
C THR A 88 7.74 8.29 -19.35
N ARG A 89 6.71 8.70 -20.09
CA ARG A 89 5.53 9.39 -19.54
C ARG A 89 4.80 8.52 -18.51
N ASN A 90 4.40 7.30 -18.89
CA ASN A 90 3.69 6.41 -17.96
C ASN A 90 4.58 6.02 -16.77
N PHE A 91 5.89 5.89 -16.99
CA PHE A 91 6.84 5.66 -15.90
C PHE A 91 6.88 6.84 -14.91
N PHE A 92 7.01 8.07 -15.41
CA PHE A 92 6.99 9.26 -14.57
C PHE A 92 5.65 9.43 -13.84
N ASP A 93 4.53 9.24 -14.54
CA ASP A 93 3.19 9.27 -13.95
C ASP A 93 3.10 8.24 -12.82
N TYR A 94 3.51 6.98 -13.05
CA TYR A 94 3.52 5.94 -12.01
C TYR A 94 4.37 6.32 -10.79
N VAL A 95 5.58 6.82 -11.01
CA VAL A 95 6.50 7.21 -9.92
C VAL A 95 5.93 8.39 -9.14
N MET A 96 5.42 9.42 -9.82
CA MET A 96 4.83 10.60 -9.22
C MET A 96 3.54 10.28 -8.47
N THR A 97 2.66 9.46 -9.04
CA THR A 97 1.46 8.96 -8.34
C THR A 97 1.85 8.19 -7.10
N ARG A 98 2.84 7.28 -7.16
CA ARG A 98 3.28 6.53 -5.98
C ARG A 98 3.88 7.45 -4.90
N ALA A 99 4.65 8.46 -5.29
CA ALA A 99 5.19 9.45 -4.37
C ALA A 99 4.07 10.29 -3.73
N ALA A 100 3.09 10.74 -4.52
CA ALA A 100 1.92 11.47 -4.05
C ALA A 100 1.06 10.63 -3.10
N VAL A 101 0.75 9.38 -3.47
CA VAL A 101 0.02 8.42 -2.63
C VAL A 101 0.77 8.17 -1.33
N ARG A 102 2.10 7.99 -1.37
CA ARG A 102 2.90 7.83 -0.14
C ARG A 102 2.86 9.09 0.72
N LYS A 103 2.95 10.28 0.12
CA LYS A 103 2.84 11.57 0.84
C LYS A 103 1.45 11.76 1.46
N ILE A 104 0.39 11.41 0.73
CA ILE A 104 -1.00 11.47 1.21
C ILE A 104 -1.24 10.44 2.31
N GLY A 105 -0.74 9.22 2.13
CA GLY A 105 -0.87 8.12 3.08
C GLY A 105 -0.11 8.40 4.38
N ILE A 106 1.16 8.80 4.30
CA ILE A 106 1.95 9.14 5.49
C ILE A 106 1.41 10.43 6.12
N GLY A 107 1.15 11.47 5.32
CA GLY A 107 0.66 12.77 5.80
C GLY A 107 -0.73 12.73 6.43
N ASN A 108 -1.56 11.75 6.08
CA ASN A 108 -2.89 11.53 6.69
C ASN A 108 -2.96 10.25 7.53
N ARG A 109 -1.82 9.64 7.92
CA ARG A 109 -1.76 8.38 8.70
C ARG A 109 -2.69 7.28 8.18
N TYR A 110 -2.75 7.14 6.85
CA TYR A 110 -3.58 6.18 6.13
C TYR A 110 -5.10 6.40 6.30
N CYS A 111 -5.54 7.55 6.81
CA CYS A 111 -6.95 7.95 6.84
C CYS A 111 -7.36 8.68 5.54
N MET A 112 -8.65 8.61 5.20
CA MET A 112 -9.19 9.24 3.99
C MET A 112 -9.04 10.77 4.01
N SER A 113 -8.35 11.28 2.99
CA SER A 113 -8.27 12.69 2.61
C SER A 113 -9.63 13.35 2.34
N THR A 114 -10.33 13.97 3.28
CA THR A 114 -11.60 14.66 2.97
C THR A 114 -11.42 15.81 1.97
N TRP A 115 -10.25 16.44 1.88
CA TRP A 115 -9.94 17.52 0.92
C TRP A 115 -10.08 17.13 -0.56
N ILE A 116 -10.09 15.83 -0.88
CA ILE A 116 -10.29 15.32 -2.25
C ILE A 116 -11.79 15.28 -2.59
N HIS A 117 -12.65 15.22 -1.57
CA HIS A 117 -14.08 14.99 -1.71
C HIS A 117 -14.95 16.15 -1.22
N ASP A 118 -14.41 17.05 -0.38
CA ASP A 118 -15.10 18.22 0.15
C ASP A 118 -14.19 19.47 0.04
N PRO A 119 -14.53 20.44 -0.82
CA PRO A 119 -13.76 21.68 -0.99
C PRO A 119 -13.99 22.69 0.15
N ARG A 120 -14.89 22.40 1.11
CA ARG A 120 -15.16 23.30 2.23
C ARG A 120 -14.05 23.22 3.27
N PRO A 121 -13.72 24.34 3.94
CA PRO A 121 -12.78 24.31 5.06
C PRO A 121 -13.28 23.35 6.14
N PRO A 122 -12.37 22.59 6.79
CA PRO A 122 -12.77 21.67 7.85
C PRO A 122 -13.48 22.46 8.96
N PRO A 123 -14.61 21.95 9.48
CA PRO A 123 -15.33 22.62 10.55
C PRO A 123 -14.45 22.79 11.79
N GLU A 124 -14.58 23.95 12.45
CA GLU A 124 -13.78 24.34 13.63
C GLU A 124 -13.84 23.30 14.76
N TYR A 125 -15.00 22.65 14.91
CA TYR A 125 -15.22 21.52 15.80
C TYR A 125 -15.93 20.40 15.04
N PRO A 126 -15.19 19.41 14.50
CA PRO A 126 -15.77 18.34 13.66
C PRO A 126 -16.86 17.52 14.35
N TYR A 127 -16.82 17.48 15.68
CA TYR A 127 -17.59 16.55 16.50
C TYR A 127 -18.77 17.22 17.23
N ALA A 128 -18.89 18.55 17.17
CA ALA A 128 -19.91 19.30 17.90
C ALA A 128 -21.30 19.27 17.22
N ARG A 129 -21.38 18.80 15.96
CA ARG A 129 -22.63 18.73 15.17
C ARG A 129 -23.10 17.31 14.86
N ALA A 130 -22.61 16.31 15.60
CA ALA A 130 -23.08 14.95 15.44
C ALA A 130 -24.53 14.83 15.94
N THR A 131 -25.45 14.38 15.07
CA THR A 131 -26.88 14.21 15.41
C THR A 131 -27.12 13.02 16.36
N SER A 132 -26.11 12.17 16.55
CA SER A 132 -26.15 11.04 17.47
C SER A 132 -24.76 10.65 17.95
N ALA A 133 -24.68 9.98 19.10
CA ALA A 133 -23.44 9.39 19.61
C ALA A 133 -22.82 8.38 18.63
N HIS A 134 -23.64 7.67 17.85
CA HIS A 134 -23.17 6.76 16.80
C HIS A 134 -22.48 7.53 15.65
N SER A 135 -23.10 8.61 15.17
CA SER A 135 -22.49 9.47 14.14
C SER A 135 -21.21 10.14 14.62
N ALA A 136 -21.15 10.55 15.90
CA ALA A 136 -19.95 11.07 16.53
C ALA A 136 -18.84 10.01 16.55
N LEU A 137 -19.17 8.77 16.92
CA LEU A 137 -18.21 7.67 16.98
C LEU A 137 -17.67 7.29 15.59
N VAL A 138 -18.53 7.21 14.57
CA VAL A 138 -18.10 6.98 13.18
C VAL A 138 -17.21 8.12 12.68
N GLN A 139 -17.56 9.38 12.99
CA GLN A 139 -16.74 10.54 12.65
C GLN A 139 -15.40 10.54 13.38
N ILE A 140 -15.36 10.17 14.67
CA ILE A 140 -14.13 10.02 15.44
C ILE A 140 -13.27 8.91 14.86
N TYR A 141 -13.85 7.76 14.50
CA TYR A 141 -13.09 6.64 13.95
C TYR A 141 -12.52 6.98 12.56
N ALA A 142 -13.36 7.52 11.67
CA ALA A 142 -12.96 7.94 10.33
C ALA A 142 -11.96 9.11 10.31
N ARG A 143 -11.92 9.93 11.38
CA ARG A 143 -11.07 11.11 11.49
C ARG A 143 -10.10 11.05 12.68
N SER A 144 -9.85 9.87 13.24
CA SER A 144 -8.99 9.69 14.42
C SER A 144 -7.55 10.09 14.13
N GLY A 145 -7.06 9.82 12.92
CA GLY A 145 -5.76 10.31 12.42
C GLY A 145 -5.70 11.82 12.13
N GLN A 146 -6.83 12.53 12.23
CA GLN A 146 -6.93 14.00 12.07
C GLN A 146 -7.17 14.73 13.39
N LEU A 147 -7.15 14.02 14.52
CA LEU A 147 -7.25 14.68 15.83
C LEU A 147 -6.15 15.73 15.95
N PRO A 148 -6.47 16.96 16.40
CA PRO A 148 -5.52 18.06 16.54
C PRO A 148 -4.59 17.83 17.73
N THR A 149 -3.90 16.69 17.70
CA THR A 149 -2.87 16.31 18.67
C THR A 149 -1.69 17.26 18.55
N ALA A 150 -0.98 17.52 19.65
CA ALA A 150 0.19 18.42 19.63
C ALA A 150 1.23 17.98 18.58
N GLU A 151 1.40 16.68 18.33
CA GLU A 151 2.24 16.18 17.24
C GLU A 151 1.76 16.68 15.85
N LEU A 152 0.47 16.52 15.57
CA LEU A 152 -0.12 16.90 14.28
C LEU A 152 -0.18 18.42 14.10
N VAL A 153 -0.42 19.14 15.19
CA VAL A 153 -0.40 20.60 15.22
C VAL A 153 1.03 21.11 14.99
N ALA A 154 2.03 20.56 15.66
CA ALA A 154 3.44 20.91 15.46
C ALA A 154 3.88 20.67 14.01
N GLN A 155 3.51 19.53 13.41
CA GLN A 155 3.80 19.21 12.01
C GLN A 155 3.15 20.18 11.01
N ARG A 156 1.94 20.69 11.30
CA ARG A 156 1.20 21.59 10.39
C ARG A 156 1.55 23.06 10.54
N SER A 157 1.92 23.51 11.74
CA SER A 157 2.02 24.93 12.08
C SER A 157 3.37 25.38 12.62
N ASN A 158 4.41 24.53 12.55
CA ASN A 158 5.75 24.83 13.08
C ASN A 158 5.73 25.29 14.55
N LEU A 159 4.79 24.76 15.35
CA LEU A 159 4.76 25.02 16.79
C LEU A 159 5.92 24.32 17.50
N SER A 160 6.39 24.94 18.60
CA SER A 160 7.66 24.63 19.26
C SER A 160 7.68 23.34 20.09
N SER A 161 6.54 22.68 20.32
CA SER A 161 6.48 21.47 21.13
C SER A 161 5.40 20.50 20.65
N ASN A 162 5.78 19.24 20.52
CA ASN A 162 4.90 18.10 20.25
C ASN A 162 4.53 17.34 21.54
N MET A 163 4.88 17.89 22.71
CA MET A 163 4.60 17.29 24.01
C MET A 163 3.11 17.34 24.34
N CYS A 164 2.67 16.39 25.18
CA CYS A 164 1.31 16.33 25.70
C CYS A 164 0.90 17.62 26.40
N ARG A 165 -0.14 18.26 25.86
CA ARG A 165 -0.76 19.48 26.40
C ARG A 165 -1.44 19.26 27.75
N PHE A 166 -1.66 18.00 28.12
CA PHE A 166 -2.28 17.58 29.37
C PHE A 166 -1.25 17.26 30.47
N GLY A 167 0.04 17.57 30.25
CA GLY A 167 1.08 17.48 31.28
C GLY A 167 1.80 16.13 31.36
N CYS A 168 1.67 15.27 30.35
CA CYS A 168 2.46 14.04 30.29
C CYS A 168 3.86 14.30 29.67
N ALA A 169 4.88 13.58 30.16
CA ALA A 169 6.23 13.59 29.58
C ALA A 169 6.32 12.68 28.34
N ALA A 170 5.37 12.82 27.42
CA ALA A 170 5.28 12.03 26.19
C ALA A 170 4.80 12.92 25.04
N ILE A 171 5.06 12.47 23.80
CA ILE A 171 4.54 13.12 22.60
C ILE A 171 3.02 12.93 22.56
N GLU A 172 2.29 14.00 22.29
CA GLU A 172 0.85 13.92 22.10
C GLU A 172 0.52 13.26 20.76
N THR A 173 0.48 11.94 20.76
CA THR A 173 -0.03 11.13 19.64
C THR A 173 -1.48 10.71 19.94
N PRO A 174 -2.28 10.32 18.93
CA PRO A 174 -3.59 9.73 19.18
C PRO A 174 -3.50 8.50 20.09
N HIS A 175 -2.47 7.67 19.91
CA HIS A 175 -2.19 6.53 20.77
C HIS A 175 -1.97 6.97 22.22
N HIS A 176 -1.11 7.96 22.45
CA HIS A 176 -0.88 8.51 23.78
C HIS A 176 -2.20 9.00 24.41
N ILE A 177 -3.05 9.73 23.69
CA ILE A 177 -4.33 10.22 24.22
C ILE A 177 -5.26 9.06 24.61
N PHE A 178 -5.39 8.04 23.74
CA PHE A 178 -6.38 6.96 23.90
C PHE A 178 -5.90 5.75 24.69
N VAL A 179 -4.61 5.63 25.01
CA VAL A 179 -4.04 4.46 25.69
C VAL A 179 -3.27 4.88 26.95
N ASP A 180 -2.38 5.88 26.85
CA ASP A 180 -1.39 6.16 27.92
C ASP A 180 -1.68 7.41 28.77
N CYS A 181 -2.44 8.37 28.25
CA CYS A 181 -2.52 9.70 28.85
C CYS A 181 -3.32 9.64 30.14
N ARG A 182 -2.67 9.95 31.27
CA ARG A 182 -3.25 9.85 32.62
C ARG A 182 -4.52 10.68 32.80
N ARG A 183 -4.61 11.80 32.07
CA ARG A 183 -5.80 12.68 32.12
C ARG A 183 -7.09 11.97 31.72
N PHE A 184 -7.00 10.92 30.90
CA PHE A 184 -8.15 10.18 30.38
C PHE A 184 -8.30 8.78 30.97
N ASP A 185 -7.60 8.45 32.07
CA ASP A 185 -7.71 7.14 32.75
C ASP A 185 -9.16 6.80 33.10
N ASP A 186 -9.85 7.70 33.80
CA ASP A 186 -11.25 7.50 34.23
C ASP A 186 -12.19 7.32 33.03
N TRP A 187 -11.92 8.05 31.95
CA TRP A 187 -12.71 7.99 30.72
C TRP A 187 -12.49 6.67 29.99
N ARG A 188 -11.24 6.19 29.93
CA ARG A 188 -10.91 4.87 29.38
C ARG A 188 -11.53 3.75 30.20
N ALA A 189 -11.46 3.82 31.52
CA ALA A 189 -12.07 2.83 32.40
C ALA A 189 -13.58 2.76 32.18
N THR A 190 -14.25 3.92 32.17
CA THR A 190 -15.69 4.01 31.93
C THR A 190 -16.06 3.50 30.54
N ALA A 191 -15.36 3.95 29.50
CA ALA A 191 -15.61 3.51 28.13
C ALA A 191 -15.37 2.01 27.93
N THR A 192 -14.33 1.45 28.55
CA THR A 192 -14.03 0.00 28.51
C THR A 192 -15.18 -0.79 29.14
N GLN A 193 -15.64 -0.40 30.32
CA GLN A 193 -16.77 -1.05 30.98
C GLN A 193 -18.03 -0.99 30.10
N ASP A 194 -18.29 0.16 29.48
CA ASP A 194 -19.49 0.36 28.68
C ASP A 194 -19.46 -0.44 27.36
N VAL A 195 -18.29 -0.53 26.72
CA VAL A 195 -18.07 -1.37 25.52
C VAL A 195 -18.22 -2.85 25.87
N VAL A 196 -17.62 -3.31 26.97
CA VAL A 196 -17.74 -4.71 27.41
C VAL A 196 -19.20 -5.05 27.72
N ARG A 197 -19.90 -4.19 28.47
CA ARG A 197 -21.30 -4.39 28.83
C ARG A 197 -22.20 -4.49 27.60
N ARG A 198 -22.08 -3.56 26.65
CA ARG A 198 -22.89 -3.56 25.42
C ARG A 198 -22.56 -4.74 24.51
N THR A 199 -21.28 -5.11 24.42
CA THR A 199 -20.83 -6.26 23.63
C THR A 199 -21.39 -7.56 24.22
N MET A 200 -21.31 -7.75 25.54
CA MET A 200 -21.89 -8.92 26.20
C MET A 200 -23.40 -9.02 26.02
N HIS A 201 -24.12 -7.89 26.11
CA HIS A 201 -25.56 -7.85 25.86
C HIS A 201 -25.88 -8.39 24.46
N LYS A 202 -25.23 -7.85 23.42
CA LYS A 202 -25.43 -8.27 22.03
C LYS A 202 -25.04 -9.72 21.76
N LEU A 203 -23.94 -10.17 22.36
CA LEU A 203 -23.49 -11.57 22.24
C LEU A 203 -24.46 -12.55 22.88
N THR A 204 -25.18 -12.13 23.92
CA THR A 204 -26.23 -12.92 24.57
C THR A 204 -27.51 -12.93 23.74
N GLU A 205 -27.91 -11.78 23.18
CA GLU A 205 -29.07 -11.66 22.28
C GLU A 205 -28.92 -12.49 20.99
N GLN A 206 -27.70 -12.60 20.45
CA GLN A 206 -27.43 -13.31 19.19
C GLN A 206 -27.05 -14.79 19.36
N ASP A 207 -27.13 -15.32 20.58
CA ASP A 207 -26.78 -16.70 20.93
C ASP A 207 -25.45 -17.21 20.33
N VAL A 208 -24.41 -16.39 20.42
CA VAL A 208 -23.09 -16.71 19.86
C VAL A 208 -22.41 -17.84 20.65
N ASP A 209 -21.66 -18.72 19.99
CA ASP A 209 -20.90 -19.79 20.65
C ASP A 209 -19.93 -19.28 21.74
N ALA A 210 -19.80 -20.04 22.83
CA ALA A 210 -18.92 -19.73 23.97
C ALA A 210 -17.47 -19.33 23.61
N PRO A 211 -16.74 -20.03 22.71
CA PRO A 211 -15.39 -19.62 22.30
C PRO A 211 -15.37 -18.24 21.61
N HIS A 212 -16.34 -17.97 20.74
CA HIS A 212 -16.44 -16.68 20.04
C HIS A 212 -16.82 -15.55 21.00
N LYS A 213 -17.73 -15.81 21.96
CA LYS A 213 -18.08 -14.86 23.03
C LYS A 213 -16.84 -14.43 23.82
N LEU A 214 -15.97 -15.40 24.17
CA LEU A 214 -14.76 -15.14 24.95
C LEU A 214 -13.73 -14.31 24.15
N MET A 215 -13.51 -14.65 22.88
CA MET A 215 -12.62 -13.88 22.00
C MET A 215 -13.10 -12.44 21.79
N ILE A 216 -14.38 -12.24 21.47
CA ILE A 216 -14.95 -10.91 21.19
C ILE A 216 -14.92 -10.05 22.47
N THR A 217 -15.22 -10.64 23.63
CA THR A 217 -15.12 -9.95 24.93
C THR A 217 -13.67 -9.57 25.24
N HIS A 218 -12.72 -10.46 24.98
CA HIS A 218 -11.30 -10.17 25.18
C HIS A 218 -10.82 -9.02 24.28
N ALA A 219 -11.25 -9.00 23.02
CA ALA A 219 -10.98 -7.90 22.11
C ALA A 219 -11.59 -6.57 22.60
N ALA A 220 -12.84 -6.61 23.09
CA ALA A 220 -13.52 -5.45 23.67
C ALA A 220 -12.80 -4.89 24.90
N LYS A 221 -12.29 -5.75 25.79
CA LYS A 221 -11.49 -5.35 26.96
C LYS A 221 -10.15 -4.73 26.57
N SER A 222 -9.60 -5.13 25.42
CA SER A 222 -8.28 -4.72 24.96
C SER A 222 -8.30 -3.48 24.04
N LEU A 223 -9.46 -2.87 23.81
CA LEU A 223 -9.61 -1.79 22.83
C LEU A 223 -8.88 -0.50 23.24
N PHE A 224 -8.75 -0.24 24.53
CA PHE A 224 -8.07 0.94 25.10
C PHE A 224 -6.77 0.58 25.82
N SER A 225 -6.19 -0.59 25.51
CA SER A 225 -4.92 -1.06 26.08
C SER A 225 -3.96 -1.50 24.97
N ASP A 226 -2.66 -1.42 25.27
CA ASP A 226 -1.60 -1.90 24.38
C ASP A 226 -1.47 -3.42 24.38
N THR A 227 -2.53 -4.09 23.93
CA THR A 227 -2.48 -5.53 23.66
C THR A 227 -2.10 -5.72 22.20
N ARG A 228 -0.91 -6.30 21.94
CA ARG A 228 -0.41 -6.61 20.57
C ARG A 228 -1.39 -7.46 19.73
N SER A 229 -2.38 -8.09 20.36
CA SER A 229 -3.40 -8.89 19.68
C SER A 229 -4.53 -8.06 19.04
N VAL A 230 -4.71 -6.80 19.43
CA VAL A 230 -5.83 -5.94 18.95
C VAL A 230 -5.34 -4.77 18.10
N TRP A 231 -4.15 -4.23 18.38
CA TRP A 231 -3.53 -3.20 17.56
C TRP A 231 -2.55 -3.84 16.57
N PRO A 232 -2.88 -3.89 15.26
CA PRO A 232 -2.06 -4.59 14.25
C PRO A 232 -0.76 -3.85 13.89
N LEU A 233 -0.56 -2.65 14.43
CA LEU A 233 0.61 -1.81 14.20
C LEU A 233 1.00 -1.31 15.60
N GLY A 234 1.96 -1.98 16.22
CA GLY A 234 2.60 -1.46 17.43
C GLY A 234 3.28 -0.12 17.18
#